data_AF-A0AAX6FRP6-F1
#
_entry.id   AF-A0AAX6FRP6-F1
#
_cell.length_a   1.000
_cell.length_b   1.000
_cell.length_c   1.000
_cell.angle_alpha   90.00
_cell.angle_beta   90.00
_cell.angle_gamma   90.00
#
_symmetry.space_group_name_H-M   'P 1'
#
loop_
_entity.id
_entity.type
_entity.pdbx_description
1 polymer ?
#
loop_
_entity_poly.entity_id
_entity_poly.type
_entity_poly.pdbx_seq_one_letter_code
_entity_poly.pdbx_strand_id
1 'polypeptide(L)'
;MLVVDPMKRMTIREIREHAWFQARLPRYLAVPPPDTMQQAKKIDEEILQEVFKMGFDKTQLVESLHSRVQNEGTVAYYLLLDNRFRATSGYLGAEFKETMECGFSPMSACDTPTSAIAHRLPNYMDHQGSGTRPHFPAERKWALGLQSRAHPREIMTEVLKALQDLNVCWKKIGHYNMKCRWFPEYLGQPGSMLNSAIHSNSFGDETAIVESDEADGKLFNVVKFEIQLYKTREDKYLLDLQRLSGPQLLFLDLCAAFLAQLRVL
;
A
#
# COMPACT_ATOMS: atom_id res chain seq x y z
N MET A 1 9.96 -18.58 9.52
CA MET A 1 10.67 -17.73 8.52
C MET A 1 11.92 -17.07 9.09
N LEU A 2 11.90 -16.55 10.32
CA LEU A 2 13.07 -15.93 10.96
C LEU A 2 13.99 -16.96 11.66
N VAL A 3 14.37 -18.02 10.94
CA VAL A 3 15.34 -19.01 11.45
C VAL A 3 16.75 -18.58 10.99
N VAL A 4 17.71 -18.56 11.93
CA VAL A 4 19.09 -18.11 11.69
C VAL A 4 19.76 -18.98 10.62
N ASP A 5 19.71 -20.29 10.78
CA ASP A 5 20.26 -21.26 9.84
C ASP A 5 19.42 -21.30 8.54
N PRO A 6 20.00 -20.96 7.37
CA PRO A 6 19.26 -20.94 6.11
C PRO A 6 18.83 -22.34 5.66
N MET A 7 19.58 -23.40 6.00
CA MET A 7 19.25 -24.78 5.61
C MET A 7 18.06 -25.34 6.39
N LYS A 8 17.75 -24.74 7.55
CA LYS A 8 16.60 -25.07 8.40
C LYS A 8 15.45 -24.08 8.27
N ARG A 9 15.62 -23.03 7.45
CA ARG A 9 14.60 -22.01 7.25
C ARG A 9 13.52 -22.55 6.33
N MET A 10 12.28 -22.42 6.78
CA MET A 10 11.11 -22.88 6.04
C MET A 10 11.07 -22.37 4.59
N THR A 11 10.86 -23.27 3.63
CA THR A 11 10.80 -22.95 2.18
C THR A 11 9.45 -22.37 1.77
N ILE A 12 9.34 -21.76 0.57
CA ILE A 12 8.04 -21.26 0.06
C ILE A 12 7.01 -22.39 -0.02
N ARG A 13 7.43 -23.59 -0.42
CA ARG A 13 6.53 -24.76 -0.47
C ARG A 13 5.98 -25.08 0.92
N GLU A 14 6.85 -25.14 1.92
CA GLU A 14 6.45 -25.38 3.31
C GLU A 14 5.59 -24.25 3.88
N ILE A 15 5.83 -22.98 3.50
CA ILE A 15 4.96 -21.85 3.85
C ILE A 15 3.55 -22.05 3.28
N ARG A 16 3.42 -22.51 2.03
CA ARG A 16 2.11 -22.77 1.40
C ARG A 16 1.34 -23.93 2.07
N GLU A 17 2.06 -24.86 2.68
CA GLU A 17 1.51 -25.98 3.44
C GLU A 17 1.17 -25.61 4.90
N HIS A 18 1.68 -24.47 5.40
CA HIS A 18 1.52 -24.06 6.79
C HIS A 18 0.06 -23.65 7.10
N ALA A 19 -0.50 -24.17 8.19
CA ALA A 19 -1.90 -23.95 8.58
C ALA A 19 -2.30 -22.46 8.67
N TRP A 20 -1.39 -21.62 9.19
CA TRP A 20 -1.61 -20.17 9.25
C TRP A 20 -1.72 -19.52 7.85
N PHE A 21 -0.97 -20.01 6.86
CA PHE A 21 -1.01 -19.47 5.50
C PHE A 21 -2.27 -19.92 4.75
N GLN A 22 -2.76 -21.12 5.02
CA GLN A 22 -3.98 -21.66 4.42
C GLN A 22 -5.26 -21.07 5.01
N ALA A 23 -5.19 -20.51 6.22
CA ALA A 23 -6.32 -19.87 6.87
C ALA A 23 -6.79 -18.65 6.04
N ARG A 24 -7.98 -18.76 5.43
CA ARG A 24 -8.59 -17.73 4.57
C ARG A 24 -7.74 -17.36 3.34
N LEU A 25 -6.92 -18.28 2.83
CA LEU A 25 -6.13 -18.05 1.62
C LEU A 25 -7.08 -17.80 0.43
N PRO A 26 -7.04 -16.61 -0.20
CA PRO A 26 -7.84 -16.36 -1.39
C PRO A 26 -7.49 -17.33 -2.51
N ARG A 27 -8.50 -17.79 -3.26
CA ARG A 27 -8.32 -18.80 -4.32
C ARG A 27 -7.28 -18.39 -5.37
N TYR A 28 -7.17 -17.09 -5.66
CA TYR A 28 -6.22 -16.56 -6.63
C TYR A 28 -4.74 -16.70 -6.19
N LEU A 29 -4.47 -16.92 -4.91
CA LEU A 29 -3.14 -17.22 -4.36
C LEU A 29 -2.91 -18.71 -4.12
N ALA A 30 -3.99 -19.49 -4.00
CA ALA A 30 -3.91 -20.94 -3.81
C ALA A 30 -3.43 -21.64 -5.09
N VAL A 31 -3.85 -21.14 -6.26
CA VAL A 31 -3.39 -21.63 -7.56
C VAL A 31 -1.94 -21.19 -7.78
N PRO A 32 -0.98 -22.12 -8.00
CA PRO A 32 0.36 -21.74 -8.42
C PRO A 32 0.26 -20.84 -9.65
N PRO A 33 1.00 -19.72 -9.72
CA PRO A 33 1.00 -18.91 -10.91
C PRO A 33 1.32 -19.83 -12.10
N PRO A 34 0.51 -19.80 -13.18
CA PRO A 34 0.81 -20.56 -14.37
C PRO A 34 2.25 -20.24 -14.77
N ASP A 35 3.00 -21.28 -15.08
CA ASP A 35 4.43 -21.23 -15.34
C ASP A 35 4.74 -20.04 -16.26
N THR A 36 5.29 -18.96 -15.69
CA THR A 36 5.50 -17.67 -16.38
C THR A 36 6.40 -17.84 -17.59
N MET A 37 7.24 -18.89 -17.57
CA MET A 37 8.06 -19.29 -18.71
C MET A 37 7.25 -19.86 -19.87
N GLN A 38 6.13 -20.54 -19.61
CA GLN A 38 5.26 -21.09 -20.66
C GLN A 38 4.33 -20.03 -21.23
N GLN A 39 3.81 -19.14 -20.39
CA GLN A 39 3.00 -18.00 -20.85
C GLN A 39 3.82 -17.01 -21.68
N ALA A 40 5.07 -16.74 -21.28
CA ALA A 40 5.98 -15.90 -22.06
C ALA A 40 6.38 -16.51 -23.42
N LYS A 41 6.11 -17.79 -23.66
CA LYS A 41 6.33 -18.44 -24.98
C LYS A 41 5.10 -18.38 -25.88
N LYS A 42 3.90 -18.15 -25.33
CA LYS A 42 2.68 -18.07 -26.13
C LYS A 42 2.48 -16.63 -26.57
N ILE A 43 2.97 -16.31 -27.76
CA ILE A 43 2.70 -15.02 -28.39
C ILE A 43 1.25 -15.02 -28.87
N ASP A 44 0.48 -13.99 -28.49
CA ASP A 44 -0.90 -13.81 -28.93
C ASP A 44 -0.91 -13.13 -30.31
N GLU A 45 -1.31 -13.89 -31.32
CA GLU A 45 -1.36 -13.44 -32.72
C GLU A 45 -2.33 -12.29 -32.94
N GLU A 46 -3.38 -12.15 -32.14
CA GLU A 46 -4.35 -11.07 -32.31
C GLU A 46 -3.77 -9.73 -31.81
N ILE A 47 -3.02 -9.76 -30.71
CA ILE A 47 -2.33 -8.56 -30.21
C ILE A 47 -1.16 -8.19 -31.13
N LEU A 48 -0.47 -9.18 -31.69
CA LEU A 48 0.54 -8.93 -32.73
C LEU A 48 -0.04 -8.19 -33.94
N GLN A 49 -1.24 -8.58 -34.40
CA GLN A 49 -1.91 -7.88 -35.51
C GLN A 49 -2.30 -6.44 -35.14
N GLU A 50 -2.70 -6.21 -33.90
CA GLU A 50 -3.01 -4.87 -33.41
C GLU A 50 -1.76 -3.98 -33.35
N VAL A 51 -0.65 -4.49 -32.83
CA VAL A 51 0.64 -3.77 -32.83
C VAL A 51 1.13 -3.54 -34.27
N PHE A 52 0.96 -4.51 -35.17
CA PHE A 52 1.29 -4.34 -36.58
C PHE A 52 0.48 -3.20 -37.23
N LYS A 53 -0.82 -3.11 -36.91
CA LYS A 53 -1.69 -2.01 -37.39
C LYS A 53 -1.22 -0.64 -36.92
N MET A 54 -0.50 -0.56 -35.80
CA MET A 54 0.11 0.68 -35.29
C MET A 54 1.40 1.08 -36.03
N GLY A 55 1.85 0.29 -37.01
CA GLY A 55 2.98 0.62 -37.89
C GLY A 55 4.31 -0.04 -37.55
N PHE A 56 4.32 -1.03 -36.64
CA PHE A 56 5.54 -1.78 -36.29
C PHE A 56 5.79 -2.95 -37.27
N ASP A 57 7.05 -3.20 -37.60
CA ASP A 57 7.45 -4.31 -38.47
C ASP A 57 7.26 -5.68 -37.79
N LYS A 58 6.60 -6.61 -38.47
CA LYS A 58 6.20 -7.90 -37.90
C LYS A 58 7.40 -8.79 -37.60
N THR A 59 8.38 -8.83 -38.49
CA THR A 59 9.56 -9.70 -38.36
C THR A 59 10.43 -9.25 -37.18
N GLN A 60 10.72 -7.95 -37.11
CA GLN A 60 11.48 -7.34 -36.02
C GLN A 60 10.76 -7.48 -34.67
N LEU A 61 9.43 -7.34 -34.64
CA LEU A 61 8.66 -7.50 -33.41
C LEU A 61 8.69 -8.94 -32.90
N VAL A 62 8.46 -9.93 -33.77
CA VAL A 62 8.51 -11.35 -33.39
C VAL A 62 9.90 -11.75 -32.92
N GLU A 63 10.94 -11.28 -33.61
CA GLU A 63 12.34 -11.49 -33.20
C GLU A 63 12.63 -10.83 -31.85
N SER A 64 12.16 -9.59 -31.65
CA SER A 64 12.31 -8.86 -30.38
C SER A 64 11.58 -9.56 -29.21
N LEU A 65 10.39 -10.13 -29.47
CA LEU A 65 9.62 -10.88 -28.48
C LEU A 65 10.30 -12.20 -28.13
N HIS A 66 10.85 -12.92 -29.11
CA HIS A 66 11.61 -14.15 -28.89
C HIS A 66 12.93 -13.92 -28.15
N SER A 67 13.64 -12.84 -28.50
CA SER A 67 14.91 -12.44 -27.87
C SER A 67 14.74 -11.69 -26.53
N ARG A 68 13.50 -11.37 -26.14
CA ARG A 68 13.15 -10.59 -24.93
C ARG A 68 13.84 -9.23 -24.85
N VAL A 69 14.02 -8.58 -26.01
CA VAL A 69 14.57 -7.23 -26.09
C VAL A 69 13.46 -6.22 -25.81
N GLN A 70 13.76 -5.19 -25.00
CA GLN A 70 12.83 -4.09 -24.71
C GLN A 70 12.90 -3.02 -25.80
N ASN A 71 12.02 -3.11 -26.78
CA ASN A 71 11.81 -2.13 -27.84
C ASN A 71 10.41 -1.52 -27.76
N GLU A 72 10.17 -0.37 -28.40
CA GLU A 72 8.86 0.29 -28.44
C GLU A 72 7.73 -0.67 -28.86
N GLY A 73 7.99 -1.51 -29.87
CA GLY A 73 7.03 -2.53 -30.32
C GLY A 73 6.73 -3.61 -29.26
N THR A 74 7.74 -4.07 -28.51
CA THR A 74 7.51 -5.04 -27.43
C THR A 74 6.78 -4.42 -26.24
N VAL A 75 7.05 -3.16 -25.93
CA VAL A 75 6.32 -2.41 -24.89
C VAL A 75 4.86 -2.25 -25.31
N ALA A 76 4.59 -1.87 -26.55
CA ALA A 76 3.23 -1.78 -27.09
C ALA A 76 2.50 -3.13 -27.01
N TYR A 77 3.17 -4.22 -27.42
CA TYR A 77 2.62 -5.58 -27.31
C TYR A 77 2.25 -5.94 -25.86
N TYR A 78 3.16 -5.76 -24.90
CA TYR A 78 2.90 -6.11 -23.51
C TYR A 78 1.85 -5.21 -22.85
N LEU A 79 1.74 -3.94 -23.24
CA LEU A 79 0.67 -3.05 -22.77
C LEU A 79 -0.71 -3.47 -23.27
N LEU A 80 -0.83 -3.85 -24.55
CA LEU A 80 -2.07 -4.37 -25.12
C LEU A 80 -2.44 -5.72 -24.50
N LEU A 81 -1.45 -6.58 -24.29
CA LEU A 81 -1.59 -7.85 -23.58
C LEU A 81 -2.16 -7.64 -22.17
N ASP A 82 -1.56 -6.75 -21.37
CA ASP A 82 -2.04 -6.45 -20.02
C ASP A 82 -3.44 -5.83 -20.03
N ASN A 83 -3.76 -4.95 -20.97
CA ASN A 83 -5.10 -4.36 -21.10
C ASN A 83 -6.17 -5.42 -21.40
N ARG A 84 -5.87 -6.32 -22.34
CA ARG A 84 -6.76 -7.43 -22.71
C ARG A 84 -6.96 -8.41 -21.55
N PHE A 85 -5.89 -8.75 -20.83
CA PHE A 85 -6.00 -9.60 -19.65
C PHE A 85 -6.70 -8.89 -18.49
N ARG A 86 -6.51 -7.59 -18.26
CA ARG A 86 -7.29 -6.83 -17.27
C ARG A 86 -8.79 -6.86 -17.56
N ALA A 87 -9.18 -6.74 -18.83
CA ALA A 87 -10.58 -6.74 -19.24
C ALA A 87 -11.24 -8.14 -19.16
N THR A 88 -10.46 -9.20 -19.40
CA THR A 88 -10.98 -10.58 -19.52
C THR A 88 -10.75 -11.42 -18.24
N SER A 89 -9.84 -11.00 -17.37
CA SER A 89 -9.48 -11.73 -16.16
C SER A 89 -10.48 -11.45 -15.04
N GLY A 90 -11.57 -12.22 -15.04
CA GLY A 90 -12.42 -12.44 -13.87
C GLY A 90 -11.66 -13.03 -12.66
N TYR A 91 -10.36 -13.30 -12.79
CA TYR A 91 -9.48 -13.75 -11.71
C TYR A 91 -9.27 -12.70 -10.61
N LEU A 92 -9.45 -11.40 -10.94
CA LEU A 92 -9.46 -10.29 -9.98
C LEU A 92 -10.88 -9.74 -9.70
N GLY A 93 -11.87 -10.14 -10.51
CA GLY A 93 -13.26 -9.68 -10.40
C GLY A 93 -14.17 -10.58 -9.56
N ALA A 94 -13.67 -11.71 -9.05
CA ALA A 94 -14.39 -12.48 -8.05
C ALA A 94 -14.38 -11.69 -6.73
N GLU A 95 -15.38 -10.84 -6.58
CA GLU A 95 -15.68 -10.10 -5.35
C GLU A 95 -15.47 -11.01 -4.13
N PHE A 96 -14.70 -10.51 -3.17
CA PHE A 96 -14.48 -11.15 -1.89
C PHE A 96 -15.83 -11.21 -1.15
N LYS A 97 -16.65 -12.22 -1.46
CA LYS A 97 -17.87 -12.51 -0.72
C LYS A 97 -17.43 -13.21 0.56
N GLU A 98 -17.21 -12.39 1.59
CA GLU A 98 -16.95 -12.83 2.95
C GLU A 98 -18.07 -13.82 3.35
N THR A 99 -17.75 -15.10 3.24
CA THR A 99 -18.66 -16.18 3.60
C THR A 99 -18.60 -16.25 5.12
N MET A 100 -19.51 -15.52 5.77
CA MET A 100 -19.90 -15.81 7.14
C MET A 100 -20.45 -17.23 7.18
N GLU A 101 -19.60 -18.23 7.35
CA GLU A 101 -20.04 -19.59 7.65
C GLU A 101 -18.90 -20.32 8.37
N CYS A 102 -18.86 -20.13 9.68
CA CYS A 102 -18.19 -21.05 10.58
C CYS A 102 -19.26 -21.93 11.22
N GLY A 103 -19.30 -23.22 10.83
CA GLY A 103 -19.79 -24.28 11.71
C GLY A 103 -20.84 -25.24 11.14
N PHE A 104 -20.34 -26.34 10.56
CA PHE A 104 -20.87 -27.71 10.63
C PHE A 104 -22.21 -28.07 9.92
N SER A 105 -22.14 -29.04 8.98
CA SER A 105 -23.26 -29.87 8.49
C SER A 105 -23.06 -31.32 9.00
N PRO A 106 -24.05 -32.27 9.01
CA PRO A 106 -25.33 -32.28 8.28
C PRO A 106 -26.60 -32.84 9.00
N MET A 107 -27.77 -32.54 8.41
CA MET A 107 -29.06 -33.28 8.38
C MET A 107 -29.75 -33.77 9.68
N SER A 108 -30.94 -33.21 9.98
CA SER A 108 -32.20 -33.99 10.09
C SER A 108 -33.41 -33.04 10.08
N ALA A 109 -34.50 -33.48 9.46
CA ALA A 109 -35.75 -32.76 9.28
C ALA A 109 -36.74 -32.98 10.45
N CYS A 110 -37.72 -32.06 10.50
CA CYS A 110 -39.06 -32.14 11.10
C CYS A 110 -39.29 -31.90 12.62
N ASP A 111 -40.22 -30.97 12.82
CA ASP A 111 -41.31 -30.89 13.81
C ASP A 111 -41.09 -30.34 15.24
N THR A 112 -41.69 -29.16 15.47
CA THR A 112 -42.24 -28.62 16.74
C THR A 112 -43.44 -29.48 17.24
N PRO A 113 -44.06 -29.31 18.44
CA PRO A 113 -43.95 -28.25 19.46
C PRO A 113 -44.02 -28.68 20.97
N THR A 114 -43.97 -27.69 21.89
CA THR A 114 -44.77 -27.54 23.15
C THR A 114 -44.02 -27.45 24.51
N SER A 115 -44.16 -26.25 25.12
CA SER A 115 -44.36 -25.82 26.52
C SER A 115 -43.98 -26.71 27.74
N ALA A 116 -43.31 -26.08 28.73
CA ALA A 116 -43.78 -25.85 30.12
C ALA A 116 -42.79 -26.13 31.27
N ILE A 117 -42.59 -25.08 32.10
CA ILE A 117 -42.51 -25.06 33.58
C ILE A 117 -41.21 -25.46 34.31
N ALA A 118 -40.99 -24.71 35.39
CA ALA A 118 -39.76 -24.45 36.15
C ALA A 118 -39.60 -25.25 37.46
N HIS A 119 -38.46 -24.97 38.14
CA HIS A 119 -38.02 -25.30 39.53
C HIS A 119 -37.30 -26.66 39.69
N ARG A 120 -36.16 -26.84 40.40
CA ARG A 120 -35.53 -26.16 41.56
C ARG A 120 -33.98 -26.30 41.57
N LEU A 121 -33.32 -25.29 42.16
CA LEU A 121 -31.93 -25.19 42.69
C LEU A 121 -31.69 -26.02 43.99
N PRO A 122 -30.53 -26.03 44.73
CA PRO A 122 -29.27 -25.25 44.60
C PRO A 122 -27.91 -25.97 44.90
N ASN A 123 -26.82 -25.19 44.73
CA ASN A 123 -25.52 -25.18 45.45
C ASN A 123 -24.37 -26.13 45.04
N TYR A 124 -23.33 -25.55 44.42
CA TYR A 124 -21.97 -25.54 45.00
C TYR A 124 -21.08 -24.41 44.39
N MET A 125 -20.75 -23.44 45.25
CA MET A 125 -19.63 -22.49 45.30
C MET A 125 -19.18 -21.67 44.06
N ASP A 126 -19.36 -20.36 44.22
CA ASP A 126 -18.68 -19.25 43.57
C ASP A 126 -17.15 -19.40 43.52
N HIS A 127 -16.59 -19.27 42.32
CA HIS A 127 -15.29 -18.64 42.12
C HIS A 127 -15.36 -17.73 40.89
N GLN A 128 -15.66 -16.44 41.15
CA GLN A 128 -15.16 -15.27 40.42
C GLN A 128 -15.02 -15.41 38.89
N GLY A 129 -16.17 -15.28 38.21
CA GLY A 129 -16.20 -14.95 36.79
C GLY A 129 -15.74 -13.51 36.56
N SER A 130 -14.44 -13.30 36.34
CA SER A 130 -13.98 -12.14 35.59
C SER A 130 -14.35 -12.38 34.14
N GLY A 131 -15.44 -11.76 33.70
CA GLY A 131 -15.98 -11.92 32.36
C GLY A 131 -14.89 -11.69 31.31
N THR A 132 -14.50 -12.77 30.64
CA THR A 132 -13.89 -12.70 29.31
C THR A 132 -14.95 -12.16 28.37
N ARG A 133 -15.12 -10.84 28.39
CA ARG A 133 -15.81 -10.11 27.34
C ARG A 133 -15.16 -10.59 26.04
N PRO A 134 -15.86 -11.27 25.12
CA PRO A 134 -15.29 -11.50 23.80
C PRO A 134 -15.19 -10.11 23.21
N HIS A 135 -14.00 -9.52 23.31
CA HIS A 135 -13.66 -8.33 22.56
C HIS A 135 -13.56 -8.81 21.13
N PHE A 136 -14.72 -8.92 20.46
CA PHE A 136 -14.77 -8.85 19.02
C PHE A 136 -13.92 -7.63 18.67
N PRO A 137 -12.80 -7.80 17.94
CA PRO A 137 -12.09 -6.64 17.44
C PRO A 137 -13.11 -5.94 16.56
N ALA A 138 -13.58 -4.76 16.98
CA ALA A 138 -14.42 -3.92 16.16
C ALA A 138 -13.74 -3.86 14.79
N GLU A 139 -14.40 -4.37 13.75
CA GLU A 139 -13.84 -4.45 12.41
C GLU A 139 -13.34 -3.06 12.04
N ARG A 140 -12.03 -2.88 12.10
CA ARG A 140 -11.40 -1.60 11.80
C ARG A 140 -11.48 -1.45 10.30
N LYS A 141 -12.50 -0.73 9.85
CA LYS A 141 -12.65 -0.36 8.45
C LYS A 141 -11.50 0.55 8.09
N TRP A 142 -10.65 0.09 7.17
CA TRP A 142 -9.61 0.91 6.58
C TRP A 142 -10.25 2.04 5.80
N ALA A 143 -9.65 3.23 5.86
CA ALA A 143 -10.05 4.38 5.07
C ALA A 143 -8.84 4.89 4.29
N LEU A 144 -9.09 5.33 3.05
CA LEU A 144 -8.10 6.07 2.27
C LEU A 144 -8.08 7.52 2.78
N GLY A 145 -6.88 8.05 3.05
CA GLY A 145 -6.64 9.46 3.38
C GLY A 145 -7.50 9.99 4.55
N LEU A 146 -7.72 11.32 4.54
CA LEU A 146 -8.54 12.02 5.52
C LEU A 146 -9.72 12.73 4.85
N GLN A 147 -10.94 12.44 5.29
CA GLN A 147 -12.14 13.06 4.73
C GLN A 147 -12.59 14.26 5.57
N SER A 148 -12.95 15.36 4.91
CA SER A 148 -13.49 16.56 5.55
C SER A 148 -14.64 17.16 4.74
N ARG A 149 -15.58 17.81 5.43
CA ARG A 149 -16.68 18.59 4.82
C ARG A 149 -16.39 20.09 4.78
N ALA A 150 -15.24 20.53 5.31
CA ALA A 150 -14.87 21.93 5.35
C ALA A 150 -14.58 22.47 3.93
N HIS A 151 -14.57 23.79 3.79
CA HIS A 151 -14.27 24.42 2.52
C HIS A 151 -12.80 24.14 2.12
N PRO A 152 -12.46 23.82 0.84
CA PRO A 152 -11.09 23.49 0.45
C PRO A 152 -10.03 24.51 0.85
N ARG A 153 -10.41 25.79 0.90
CA ARG A 153 -9.52 26.85 1.37
C ARG A 153 -9.11 26.64 2.83
N GLU A 154 -10.07 26.33 3.71
CA GLU A 154 -9.84 26.08 5.13
C GLU A 154 -9.00 24.82 5.32
N ILE A 155 -9.35 23.74 4.59
CA ILE A 155 -8.59 22.49 4.62
C ILE A 155 -7.12 22.74 4.24
N MET A 156 -6.88 23.45 3.13
CA MET A 156 -5.52 23.74 2.70
C MET A 156 -4.78 24.66 3.67
N THR A 157 -5.46 25.60 4.33
CA THR A 157 -4.86 26.44 5.39
C THR A 157 -4.38 25.59 6.55
N GLU A 158 -5.19 24.63 7.04
CA GLU A 158 -4.79 23.74 8.13
C GLU A 158 -3.68 22.77 7.72
N VAL A 159 -3.73 22.26 6.49
CA VAL A 159 -2.64 21.44 5.93
C VAL A 159 -1.33 22.21 5.93
N LEU A 160 -1.33 23.44 5.41
CA LEU A 160 -0.11 24.26 5.34
C LEU A 160 0.45 24.59 6.73
N LYS A 161 -0.43 24.87 7.69
CA LYS A 161 -0.05 25.10 9.09
C LYS A 161 0.59 23.86 9.69
N ALA A 162 -0.04 22.69 9.56
CA ALA A 162 0.51 21.43 10.05
C ALA A 162 1.85 21.06 9.40
N LEU A 163 2.04 21.37 8.10
CA LEU A 163 3.33 21.18 7.43
C LEU A 163 4.41 22.12 7.99
N GLN A 164 4.04 23.36 8.28
CA GLN A 164 4.95 24.33 8.89
C GLN A 164 5.39 23.88 10.28
N ASP A 165 4.46 23.44 11.12
CA ASP A 165 4.73 22.98 12.50
C ASP A 165 5.61 21.72 12.53
N LEU A 166 5.60 20.92 11.46
CA LEU A 166 6.42 19.72 11.31
C LEU A 166 7.74 19.97 10.56
N ASN A 167 8.09 21.23 10.29
CA ASN A 167 9.29 21.62 9.54
C ASN A 167 9.39 20.93 8.17
N VAL A 168 8.24 20.68 7.53
CA VAL A 168 8.19 20.10 6.18
C VAL A 168 8.40 21.23 5.17
N CYS A 169 9.26 21.02 4.17
CA CYS A 169 9.36 21.92 3.03
C CYS A 169 8.39 21.47 1.92
N TRP A 170 7.68 22.38 1.27
CA TRP A 170 6.79 22.03 0.15
C TRP A 170 6.95 22.95 -1.06
N LYS A 171 6.60 22.40 -2.23
CA LYS A 171 6.49 23.09 -3.51
C LYS A 171 5.08 22.89 -4.06
N LYS A 172 4.41 24.00 -4.39
CA LYS A 172 3.11 23.98 -5.06
C LYS A 172 3.25 23.53 -6.51
N ILE A 173 2.49 22.52 -6.90
CA ILE A 173 2.39 22.06 -8.30
C ILE A 173 1.03 22.47 -8.90
N GLY A 174 -0.03 22.48 -8.08
CA GLY A 174 -1.37 22.92 -8.46
C GLY A 174 -2.09 23.60 -7.31
N HIS A 175 -3.34 24.02 -7.50
CA HIS A 175 -4.13 24.67 -6.44
C HIS A 175 -4.32 23.80 -5.20
N TYR A 176 -4.38 22.48 -5.40
CA TYR A 176 -4.64 21.47 -4.38
C TYR A 176 -3.63 20.31 -4.42
N ASN A 177 -2.49 20.53 -5.07
CA ASN A 177 -1.42 19.56 -5.23
C ASN A 177 -0.09 20.17 -4.78
N MET A 178 0.62 19.47 -3.89
CA MET A 178 1.93 19.88 -3.42
C MET A 178 2.87 18.70 -3.28
N LYS A 179 4.14 18.92 -3.64
CA LYS A 179 5.22 17.98 -3.35
C LYS A 179 5.97 18.45 -2.12
N CYS A 180 6.15 17.54 -1.19
CA CYS A 180 6.68 17.79 0.14
C CYS A 180 7.99 17.03 0.34
N ARG A 181 8.89 17.61 1.13
CA ARG A 181 10.16 17.05 1.53
C ARG A 181 10.32 17.29 3.02
N TRP A 182 10.49 16.20 3.77
CA TRP A 182 10.66 16.23 5.21
C TRP A 182 12.00 15.64 5.63
N PHE A 183 12.62 16.28 6.62
CA PHE A 183 13.81 15.82 7.31
C PHE A 183 13.43 15.61 8.77
N PRO A 184 13.50 14.38 9.30
CA PRO A 184 13.36 14.17 10.73
C PRO A 184 14.52 14.91 11.43
N GLU A 185 14.21 15.95 12.21
CA GLU A 185 15.23 16.73 12.94
C GLU A 185 15.90 15.98 14.11
N TYR A 186 15.63 14.68 14.26
CA TYR A 186 16.17 13.86 15.34
C TYR A 186 17.23 12.87 14.84
N LEU A 187 18.39 13.41 14.51
CA LEU A 187 19.69 12.80 14.83
C LEU A 187 20.56 13.94 15.36
N GLY A 188 20.22 14.38 16.56
CA GLY A 188 20.96 15.43 17.26
C GLY A 188 22.39 14.96 17.56
N GLN A 189 23.35 15.57 16.86
CA GLN A 189 24.52 16.07 17.56
C GLN A 189 24.23 17.54 17.93
N PRO A 190 24.21 17.91 19.22
CA PRO A 190 24.06 19.28 19.64
C PRO A 190 25.42 19.98 19.44
N GLY A 191 25.63 20.57 18.28
CA GLY A 191 26.91 21.24 17.99
C GLY A 191 27.03 22.03 16.70
N SER A 192 26.01 22.10 15.83
CA SER A 192 26.10 22.89 14.60
C SER A 192 25.11 24.06 14.64
N MET A 193 25.46 25.08 15.42
CA MET A 193 25.09 26.45 15.07
C MET A 193 25.82 26.80 13.77
N LEU A 194 25.10 26.82 12.65
CA LEU A 194 25.55 27.62 11.51
C LEU A 194 24.35 28.24 10.78
N ASN A 195 24.00 29.42 11.29
CA ASN A 195 23.70 30.64 10.54
C ASN A 195 22.80 30.54 9.30
N SER A 196 21.64 31.16 9.45
CA SER A 196 20.96 31.92 8.40
C SER A 196 21.96 32.67 7.51
N ALA A 197 21.95 32.41 6.20
CA ALA A 197 22.47 33.33 5.21
C ALA A 197 21.62 33.26 3.94
N ILE A 198 20.75 34.26 3.82
CA ILE A 198 20.17 34.69 2.57
C ILE A 198 21.26 35.49 1.84
N HIS A 199 21.60 35.12 0.59
CA HIS A 199 21.79 35.99 -0.59
C HIS A 199 22.89 35.54 -1.59
N SER A 200 22.41 35.35 -2.83
CA SER A 200 22.97 35.72 -4.16
C SER A 200 24.28 35.11 -4.70
N ASN A 201 24.11 34.46 -5.87
CA ASN A 201 24.90 34.44 -7.10
C ASN A 201 26.43 34.64 -7.06
N SER A 202 27.18 33.72 -7.71
CA SER A 202 27.92 33.95 -8.96
C SER A 202 29.18 33.07 -9.10
N PHE A 203 29.23 32.29 -10.19
CA PHE A 203 30.38 31.89 -11.02
C PHE A 203 31.67 31.28 -10.40
N GLY A 204 32.05 30.11 -10.94
CA GLY A 204 33.40 29.91 -11.49
C GLY A 204 34.35 28.97 -10.75
N ASP A 205 34.50 27.79 -11.35
CA ASP A 205 35.76 27.02 -11.54
C ASP A 205 36.19 25.92 -10.56
N GLU A 206 36.78 24.91 -11.18
CA GLU A 206 37.02 23.53 -10.76
C GLU A 206 38.11 23.33 -9.69
N THR A 207 37.94 22.33 -8.81
CA THR A 207 38.78 21.11 -8.70
C THR A 207 38.81 20.50 -7.28
N ALA A 208 39.04 19.19 -7.28
CA ALA A 208 39.59 18.34 -6.20
C ALA A 208 38.62 17.75 -5.16
N ILE A 209 38.11 16.58 -5.58
CA ILE A 209 37.69 15.40 -4.83
C ILE A 209 38.45 15.26 -3.49
N VAL A 210 37.69 15.31 -2.38
CA VAL A 210 37.99 14.60 -1.14
C VAL A 210 36.72 13.87 -0.74
N GLU A 211 36.75 12.54 -0.82
CA GLU A 211 35.70 11.62 -0.39
C GLU A 211 35.29 11.96 1.05
N SER A 212 34.06 12.46 1.20
CA SER A 212 33.43 12.70 2.50
C SER A 212 32.23 11.75 2.62
N ASP A 213 32.51 10.51 3.01
CA ASP A 213 31.51 9.45 3.26
C ASP A 213 30.55 9.77 4.44
N GLU A 214 30.69 10.92 5.09
CA GLU A 214 29.79 11.38 6.17
C GLU A 214 28.58 12.20 5.66
N ALA A 215 28.59 12.66 4.40
CA ALA A 215 27.49 13.46 3.85
C ALA A 215 26.29 12.61 3.39
N ASP A 216 26.50 11.34 3.07
CA ASP A 216 25.46 10.46 2.52
C ASP A 216 24.45 9.99 3.58
N GLY A 217 24.87 9.90 4.85
CA GLY A 217 24.02 9.58 6.00
C GLY A 217 22.79 10.49 6.15
N LYS A 218 22.91 11.75 5.72
CA LYS A 218 21.87 12.78 5.86
C LYS A 218 20.78 12.68 4.79
N LEU A 219 21.06 12.03 3.66
CA LEU A 219 20.11 11.85 2.56
C LEU A 219 19.21 10.62 2.75
N PHE A 220 19.64 9.60 3.50
CA PHE A 220 18.85 8.38 3.69
C PHE A 220 17.56 8.59 4.49
N ASN A 221 17.52 9.59 5.35
CA ASN A 221 16.36 9.87 6.20
C ASN A 221 15.39 10.88 5.60
N VAL A 222 15.60 11.28 4.34
CA VAL A 222 14.73 12.24 3.66
C VAL A 222 13.50 11.53 3.14
N VAL A 223 12.33 12.02 3.54
CA VAL A 223 11.04 11.54 3.03
C VAL A 223 10.51 12.54 2.01
N LYS A 224 10.24 12.06 0.79
CA LYS A 224 9.54 12.83 -0.25
C LYS A 224 8.16 12.24 -0.44
N PHE A 225 7.15 13.10 -0.41
CA PHE A 225 5.75 12.67 -0.54
C PHE A 225 4.93 13.74 -1.25
N GLU A 226 3.77 13.36 -1.74
CA GLU A 226 2.82 14.21 -2.43
C GLU A 226 1.55 14.32 -1.61
N ILE A 227 1.00 15.52 -1.55
CA ILE A 227 -0.29 15.80 -0.92
C ILE A 227 -1.24 16.26 -2.01
N GLN A 228 -2.40 15.64 -2.05
CA GLN A 228 -3.46 15.97 -3.00
C GLN A 228 -4.81 16.01 -2.31
N LEU A 229 -5.56 17.09 -2.54
CA LEU A 229 -6.96 17.19 -2.14
C LEU A 229 -7.86 16.80 -3.32
N TYR A 230 -8.76 15.85 -3.10
CA TYR A 230 -9.74 15.39 -4.08
C TYR A 230 -11.15 15.78 -3.65
N LYS A 231 -12.03 16.04 -4.62
CA LYS A 231 -13.47 16.14 -4.37
C LYS A 231 -14.12 14.77 -4.55
N THR A 232 -14.82 14.30 -3.54
CA THR A 232 -15.58 13.04 -3.58
C THR A 232 -17.00 13.27 -4.12
N ARG A 233 -17.70 12.18 -4.45
CA ARG A 233 -19.09 12.23 -4.97
C ARG A 233 -20.10 12.77 -3.96
N GLU A 234 -19.79 12.68 -2.67
CA GLU A 234 -20.68 13.08 -1.56
C GLU A 234 -20.47 14.54 -1.12
N ASP A 235 -19.91 15.38 -2.00
CA ASP A 235 -19.53 16.77 -1.72
C ASP A 235 -18.58 16.93 -0.51
N LYS A 236 -17.85 15.86 -0.18
CA LYS A 236 -16.75 15.86 0.79
C LYS A 236 -15.43 15.99 0.07
N TYR A 237 -14.41 16.46 0.77
CA TYR A 237 -13.04 16.48 0.29
C TYR A 237 -12.22 15.39 0.95
N LEU A 238 -11.32 14.79 0.18
CA LEU A 238 -10.41 13.74 0.62
C LEU A 238 -8.96 14.24 0.47
N LEU A 239 -8.25 14.31 1.58
CA LEU A 239 -6.82 14.60 1.60
C LEU A 239 -6.04 13.28 1.53
N ASP A 240 -5.24 13.13 0.48
CA ASP A 240 -4.38 11.96 0.28
C ASP A 240 -2.91 12.32 0.49
N LEU A 241 -2.14 11.39 1.05
CA LEU A 241 -0.70 11.49 1.29
C LEU A 241 -0.01 10.29 0.62
N GLN A 242 0.72 10.55 -0.46
CA GLN A 242 1.39 9.52 -1.23
C GLN A 242 2.91 9.61 -1.04
N ARG A 243 3.53 8.55 -0.49
CA ARG A 243 5.00 8.47 -0.43
C ARG A 243 5.56 8.35 -1.86
N LEU A 244 6.49 9.23 -2.21
CA LEU A 244 7.24 9.21 -3.46
C LEU A 244 8.59 8.52 -3.28
N SER A 245 9.31 8.83 -2.20
CA SER A 245 10.64 8.29 -1.90
C SER A 245 10.96 8.41 -0.41
N GLY A 246 11.98 7.67 0.04
CA GLY A 246 12.43 7.64 1.43
C GLY A 246 11.88 6.46 2.24
N PRO A 247 12.35 6.30 3.51
CA PRO A 247 12.00 5.16 4.36
C PRO A 247 10.50 5.09 4.70
N GLN A 248 9.93 3.88 4.62
CA GLN A 248 8.49 3.66 4.84
C GLN A 248 8.06 3.96 6.27
N LEU A 249 8.86 3.56 7.27
CA LEU A 249 8.53 3.78 8.68
C LEU A 249 8.53 5.28 9.03
N LEU A 250 9.55 6.03 8.59
CA LEU A 250 9.60 7.48 8.78
C LEU A 250 8.42 8.20 8.12
N PHE A 251 7.98 7.73 6.95
CA PHE A 251 6.77 8.27 6.32
C PHE A 251 5.52 8.00 7.17
N LEU A 252 5.39 6.81 7.77
CA LEU A 252 4.26 6.50 8.66
C LEU A 252 4.30 7.35 9.94
N ASP A 253 5.49 7.58 10.50
CA ASP A 253 5.66 8.46 11.67
C ASP A 253 5.27 9.90 11.34
N LEU A 254 5.70 10.40 10.18
CA LEU A 254 5.28 11.70 9.66
C LEU A 254 3.76 11.78 9.47
N CYS A 255 3.13 10.76 8.87
CA CYS A 255 1.68 10.72 8.71
C CYS A 255 0.97 10.75 10.07
N ALA A 256 1.46 9.99 11.06
CA ALA A 256 0.89 10.00 12.40
C ALA A 256 1.01 11.38 13.07
N ALA A 257 2.18 12.02 12.99
CA ALA A 257 2.41 13.36 13.52
C ALA A 257 1.55 14.42 12.81
N PHE A 258 1.44 14.36 11.49
CA PHE A 258 0.61 15.24 10.68
C PHE A 258 -0.88 15.10 11.02
N LEU A 259 -1.37 13.86 11.17
CA LEU A 259 -2.75 13.61 11.58
C LEU A 259 -3.04 14.06 13.01
N ALA A 260 -2.05 14.00 13.90
CA ALA A 260 -2.19 14.54 15.26
C ALA A 260 -2.37 16.05 15.22
N GLN A 261 -1.57 16.78 14.42
CA GLN A 261 -1.70 18.24 14.28
C GLN A 261 -3.06 18.67 13.71
N LEU A 262 -3.59 17.94 12.72
CA LEU A 262 -4.90 18.25 12.12
C LEU A 262 -6.10 17.97 13.05
N ARG A 263 -5.94 17.13 14.09
CA ARG A 263 -7.02 16.76 15.03
C ARG A 263 -7.09 17.66 16.27
N VAL A 264 -6.16 18.60 16.42
CA VAL A 264 -6.13 19.56 17.55
C VAL A 264 -7.12 20.72 17.33
N LEU A 265 -7.97 20.64 16.30
CA LEU A 265 -8.95 21.66 15.91
C LEU A 265 -10.37 21.09 15.82
#